data_AF-A0A7V9UUK2-F1
#
_entry.id   AF-A0A7V9UUK2-F1
#
_cell.length_a   1.000
_cell.length_b   1.000
_cell.length_c   1.000
_cell.angle_alpha   90.00
_cell.angle_beta   90.00
_cell.angle_gamma   90.00
#
_symmetry.space_group_name_H-M   'P 1'
#
loop_
_entity.id
_entity.type
_entity.pdbx_description
1 polymer ?
#
loop_
_entity_poly.entity_id
_entity_poly.type
_entity_poly.pdbx_seq_one_letter_code
_entity_poly.pdbx_strand_id
1 'polypeptide(L)'
;MSVETMANPLETIKKFKNRSWKEIRTRGEQAFSAKSEQIGLSGKLPTDEEFRKLFDKSQFDATETSISAEAIYEKFRENSEFNFFPAFRQKEATLEIFRRFFGERNAPVTIEKAERLGEGRFDLLGFSDLSFGANVDWHLEPISGKRSPLKHWKQFDELGTDETGDKKIIWELNRHQHFFTLGAAFWLTKDERFAETFVRHLESWMEQNPPGMGI
;
A
#
# COMPACT_ATOMS: atom_id res chain seq x y z
N MET A 1 29.36 -15.72 -13.72
CA MET A 1 29.68 -16.71 -12.66
C MET A 1 29.65 -15.97 -11.33
N SER A 2 28.47 -15.88 -10.71
CA SER A 2 28.29 -15.21 -9.42
C SER A 2 28.53 -16.24 -8.32
N VAL A 3 29.54 -15.98 -7.49
CA VAL A 3 29.79 -16.74 -6.27
C VAL A 3 28.61 -16.46 -5.34
N GLU A 4 27.75 -17.46 -5.15
CA GLU A 4 26.83 -17.50 -4.02
C GLU A 4 27.68 -17.41 -2.74
N THR A 5 27.74 -16.24 -2.13
CA THR A 5 28.15 -16.09 -0.73
C THR A 5 27.07 -16.73 0.14
N MET A 6 27.06 -18.07 0.19
CA MET A 6 26.37 -18.78 1.24
C MET A 6 27.00 -18.35 2.56
N ALA A 7 26.21 -17.69 3.41
CA ALA A 7 26.62 -17.32 4.75
C ALA A 7 27.24 -18.54 5.45
N ASN A 8 28.49 -18.42 5.88
CA ASN A 8 29.22 -19.51 6.51
C ASN A 8 28.46 -19.96 7.78
N PRO A 9 27.98 -21.22 7.86
CA PRO A 9 27.19 -21.70 9.00
C PRO A 9 27.88 -21.46 10.35
N LEU A 10 29.22 -21.45 10.36
CA LEU A 10 30.03 -21.24 11.55
C LEU A 10 29.98 -19.80 12.09
N GLU A 11 29.80 -18.80 11.22
CA GLU A 11 29.62 -17.41 11.65
C GLU A 11 28.23 -17.18 12.25
N THR A 12 27.21 -17.85 11.71
CA THR A 12 25.85 -17.83 12.28
C THR A 12 25.84 -18.41 13.69
N ILE A 13 26.58 -19.51 13.92
CA ILE A 13 26.72 -20.16 15.25
C ILE A 13 27.42 -19.24 16.26
N LYS A 14 28.43 -18.46 15.85
CA LYS A 14 29.08 -17.47 16.73
C LYS A 14 28.12 -16.38 17.21
N LYS A 15 27.11 -16.00 16.41
CA LYS A 15 26.08 -15.04 16.82
C LYS A 15 25.20 -15.55 17.96
N PHE A 16 25.21 -16.84 18.31
CA PHE A 16 24.43 -17.40 19.41
C PHE A 16 25.23 -17.60 20.71
N LYS A 17 26.56 -17.56 20.66
CA LYS A 17 27.41 -17.55 21.85
C LYS A 17 27.13 -16.28 22.65
N ASN A 18 26.59 -16.41 23.87
CA ASN A 18 26.22 -15.35 24.82
C ASN A 18 24.80 -14.76 24.70
N ARG A 19 23.86 -15.46 24.05
CA ARG A 19 22.46 -15.00 23.98
C ARG A 19 21.53 -15.76 24.90
N SER A 20 20.53 -15.07 25.43
CA SER A 20 19.54 -15.69 26.32
C SER A 20 18.68 -16.70 25.56
N TRP A 21 18.21 -17.75 26.25
CA TRP A 21 17.27 -18.73 25.69
C TRP A 21 16.01 -18.10 25.10
N LYS A 22 15.54 -17.00 25.71
CA LYS A 22 14.41 -16.22 25.20
C LYS A 22 14.72 -15.63 23.82
N GLU A 23 15.89 -15.02 23.65
CA GLU A 23 16.29 -14.45 22.36
C GLU A 23 16.47 -15.53 21.27
N ILE A 24 17.04 -16.68 21.63
CA ILE A 24 17.21 -17.82 20.71
C ILE A 24 15.85 -18.30 20.22
N ARG A 25 14.90 -18.51 21.15
CA ARG A 25 13.54 -18.93 20.82
C ARG A 25 12.83 -17.91 19.93
N THR A 26 12.85 -16.63 20.29
CA THR A 26 12.21 -15.57 19.49
C THR A 26 12.78 -15.50 18.07
N ARG A 27 14.10 -15.63 17.90
CA ARG A 27 14.72 -15.67 16.57
C ARG A 27 14.36 -16.92 15.79
N GLY A 28 14.25 -18.06 16.46
CA GLY A 28 13.75 -19.31 15.86
C GLY A 28 12.31 -19.18 15.36
N GLU A 29 11.43 -18.58 16.16
CA GLU A 29 10.04 -18.29 15.80
C GLU A 29 9.96 -17.33 14.60
N GLN A 30 10.75 -16.25 14.60
CA GLN A 30 10.81 -15.31 13.47
C GLN A 30 11.36 -15.93 12.18
N ALA A 31 12.36 -16.81 12.29
CA ALA A 31 12.91 -17.53 11.16
C ALA A 31 11.91 -18.55 10.60
N PHE A 32 11.21 -19.28 11.48
CA PHE A 32 10.16 -20.22 11.10
C PHE A 32 8.98 -19.52 10.43
N SER A 33 8.45 -18.43 11.01
CA SER A 33 7.35 -17.64 10.43
C SER A 33 7.70 -17.12 9.04
N ALA A 34 8.90 -16.58 8.88
CA ALA A 34 9.31 -16.09 7.58
C ALA A 34 9.56 -17.21 6.57
N LYS A 35 10.04 -18.37 7.01
CA LYS A 35 10.20 -19.53 6.13
C LYS A 35 8.85 -20.12 5.75
N SER A 36 7.87 -20.14 6.66
CA SER A 36 6.51 -20.59 6.38
C SER A 36 5.78 -19.65 5.42
N GLU A 37 5.98 -18.34 5.54
CA GLU A 37 5.49 -17.33 4.59
C GLU A 37 6.11 -17.56 3.19
N GLN A 38 7.44 -17.73 3.12
CA GLN A 38 8.15 -17.98 1.86
C GLN A 38 7.68 -19.22 1.09
N ILE A 39 7.24 -20.26 1.79
CA ILE A 39 6.78 -21.53 1.19
C ILE A 39 5.25 -21.62 1.11
N GLY A 40 4.54 -20.52 1.41
CA GLY A 40 3.08 -20.41 1.26
C GLY A 40 2.26 -21.17 2.30
N LEU A 41 2.85 -21.51 3.44
CA LEU A 41 2.17 -22.20 4.55
C LEU A 41 1.49 -21.23 5.54
N SER A 42 1.77 -19.93 5.47
CA SER A 42 1.14 -18.88 6.27
C SER A 42 0.86 -17.64 5.42
N GLY A 43 -0.24 -16.93 5.70
CA GLY A 43 -0.55 -15.65 5.05
C GLY A 43 -1.38 -15.70 3.76
N LYS A 44 -2.17 -16.76 3.54
CA LYS A 44 -3.18 -16.75 2.46
C LYS A 44 -4.25 -15.70 2.80
N LEU A 45 -4.55 -14.82 1.84
CA LEU A 45 -5.71 -13.93 1.95
C LEU A 45 -6.97 -14.79 2.11
N PRO A 46 -7.91 -14.41 2.98
CA PRO A 46 -9.18 -15.10 3.08
C PRO A 46 -9.89 -15.03 1.74
N THR A 47 -10.59 -16.10 1.38
CA THR A 47 -11.59 -16.07 0.31
C THR A 47 -12.72 -15.10 0.66
N ASP A 48 -13.49 -14.65 -0.32
CA ASP A 48 -14.67 -13.79 -0.06
C ASP A 48 -15.64 -14.42 0.94
N GLU A 49 -15.79 -15.75 0.91
CA GLU A 49 -16.63 -16.47 1.86
C GLU A 49 -16.06 -16.45 3.29
N GLU A 50 -14.75 -16.65 3.43
CA GLU A 50 -14.06 -16.56 4.73
C GLU A 50 -14.06 -15.12 5.26
N PHE A 51 -13.84 -14.13 4.40
CA PHE A 51 -13.92 -12.72 4.75
C PHE A 51 -15.31 -12.33 5.24
N ARG A 52 -16.38 -12.76 4.54
CA ARG A 52 -17.77 -12.52 4.97
C ARG A 52 -18.09 -13.13 6.33
N LYS A 53 -17.46 -14.25 6.70
CA LYS A 53 -17.62 -14.88 8.03
C LYS A 53 -16.99 -14.06 9.16
N LEU A 54 -16.14 -13.07 8.87
CA LEU A 54 -15.54 -12.19 9.88
C LEU A 54 -16.49 -11.10 10.37
N PHE A 55 -17.58 -10.84 9.65
CA PHE A 55 -18.54 -9.81 10.03
C PHE A 55 -19.53 -10.32 11.08
N ASP A 56 -19.84 -9.44 12.04
CA ASP A 56 -20.91 -9.65 13.00
C ASP A 56 -22.27 -9.51 12.30
N LYS A 57 -22.89 -10.65 12.00
CA LYS A 57 -24.18 -10.73 11.29
C LYS A 57 -25.31 -9.98 11.99
N SER A 58 -25.22 -9.75 13.31
CA SER A 58 -26.25 -9.01 14.05
C SER A 58 -26.32 -7.52 13.67
N GLN A 59 -25.28 -7.00 13.00
CA GLN A 59 -25.23 -5.61 12.54
C GLN A 59 -25.89 -5.37 11.18
N PHE A 60 -26.36 -6.44 10.54
CA PHE A 60 -26.97 -6.47 9.21
C PHE A 60 -28.40 -7.00 9.29
N ASP A 61 -29.20 -6.81 8.24
CA ASP A 61 -30.60 -7.24 8.25
C ASP A 61 -30.72 -8.77 8.41
N ALA A 62 -31.54 -9.18 9.37
CA ALA A 62 -31.69 -10.58 9.78
C ALA A 62 -32.38 -11.45 8.72
N THR A 63 -32.96 -10.85 7.68
CA THR A 63 -33.67 -11.56 6.62
C THR A 63 -32.76 -12.04 5.48
N GLU A 64 -31.52 -11.55 5.39
CA GLU A 64 -30.59 -11.98 4.33
C GLU A 64 -29.83 -13.26 4.71
N THR A 65 -29.76 -14.21 3.78
CA THR A 65 -29.04 -15.49 3.97
C THR A 65 -27.52 -15.30 3.97
N SER A 66 -27.03 -14.22 3.36
CA SER A 66 -25.61 -13.84 3.29
C SER A 66 -25.46 -12.33 3.21
N ILE A 67 -24.43 -11.78 3.85
CA ILE A 67 -24.10 -10.34 3.79
C ILE A 67 -23.60 -9.98 2.39
N SER A 68 -24.34 -9.11 1.69
CA SER A 68 -23.98 -8.58 0.36
C SER A 68 -22.89 -7.50 0.42
N ALA A 69 -22.24 -7.22 -0.71
CA ALA A 69 -21.24 -6.15 -0.78
C ALA A 69 -21.88 -4.77 -0.59
N GLU A 70 -23.09 -4.61 -1.11
CA GLU A 70 -23.94 -3.43 -0.99
C GLU A 70 -24.30 -3.18 0.49
N ALA A 71 -24.72 -4.22 1.23
CA ALA A 71 -25.00 -4.10 2.66
C ALA A 71 -23.75 -3.70 3.46
N ILE A 72 -22.56 -4.22 3.11
CA ILE A 72 -21.29 -3.80 3.74
C ILE A 72 -20.99 -2.33 3.44
N TYR A 73 -21.19 -1.90 2.19
CA TYR A 73 -20.98 -0.52 1.78
C TYR A 73 -21.93 0.44 2.50
N GLU A 74 -23.23 0.14 2.54
CA GLU A 74 -24.22 0.93 3.27
C GLU A 74 -23.86 1.00 4.75
N LYS A 75 -23.52 -0.13 5.38
CA LYS A 75 -23.12 -0.16 6.78
C LYS A 75 -21.85 0.64 7.05
N PHE A 76 -20.88 0.58 6.15
CA PHE A 76 -19.69 1.42 6.21
C PHE A 76 -20.07 2.90 6.16
N ARG A 77 -20.97 3.31 5.26
CA ARG A 77 -21.39 4.71 5.12
C ARG A 77 -22.10 5.19 6.38
N GLU A 78 -23.05 4.41 6.90
CA GLU A 78 -23.69 4.67 8.20
C GLU A 78 -22.62 4.85 9.29
N ASN A 79 -21.77 3.86 9.51
CA ASN A 79 -20.77 3.91 10.59
C ASN A 79 -19.74 5.04 10.42
N SER A 80 -19.31 5.31 9.18
CA SER A 80 -18.33 6.35 8.84
C SER A 80 -18.85 7.73 9.19
N GLU A 81 -20.18 7.90 9.09
CA GLU A 81 -20.86 9.11 9.45
C GLU A 81 -20.67 9.41 10.95
N PHE A 82 -20.85 8.39 11.82
CA PHE A 82 -20.85 8.56 13.28
C PHE A 82 -19.48 8.44 13.95
N ASN A 83 -18.59 7.58 13.44
CA ASN A 83 -17.48 7.07 14.26
C ASN A 83 -16.07 7.44 13.77
N PHE A 84 -15.91 7.82 12.49
CA PHE A 84 -14.56 7.86 11.90
C PHE A 84 -14.17 9.23 11.32
N PHE A 85 -14.94 9.75 10.35
CA PHE A 85 -14.52 10.95 9.64
C PHE A 85 -15.65 11.98 9.57
N PRO A 86 -15.54 13.10 10.32
CA PRO A 86 -16.51 14.20 10.25
C PRO A 86 -16.74 14.72 8.83
N ALA A 87 -15.75 14.55 7.94
CA ALA A 87 -15.81 14.93 6.54
C ALA A 87 -16.88 14.18 5.73
N PHE A 88 -17.34 13.00 6.17
CA PHE A 88 -18.47 12.30 5.52
C PHE A 88 -19.82 12.97 5.80
N ARG A 89 -19.96 13.69 6.92
CA ARG A 89 -21.15 14.46 7.29
C ARG A 89 -21.14 15.87 6.79
N GLN A 90 -20.00 16.51 6.96
CA GLN A 90 -19.84 17.95 6.83
C GLN A 90 -18.90 18.24 5.68
N LYS A 91 -19.16 17.62 4.53
CA LYS A 91 -18.27 17.72 3.35
C LYS A 91 -18.05 19.17 2.95
N GLU A 92 -19.11 19.96 2.94
CA GLU A 92 -19.08 21.38 2.57
C GLU A 92 -18.24 22.19 3.56
N ALA A 93 -18.43 21.97 4.87
CA ALA A 93 -17.63 22.64 5.89
C ALA A 93 -16.16 22.20 5.86
N THR A 94 -15.88 20.92 5.61
CA THR A 94 -14.52 20.41 5.42
C THR A 94 -13.86 21.07 4.20
N LEU A 95 -14.58 21.21 3.10
CA LEU A 95 -14.07 21.89 1.90
C LEU A 95 -13.85 23.39 2.14
N GLU A 96 -14.72 24.04 2.91
CA GLU A 96 -14.53 25.43 3.31
C GLU A 96 -13.27 25.60 4.18
N ILE A 97 -13.08 24.73 5.18
CA ILE A 97 -11.86 24.71 6.00
C ILE A 97 -10.62 24.47 5.13
N PHE A 98 -10.67 23.49 4.24
CA PHE A 98 -9.58 23.22 3.31
C PHE A 98 -9.25 24.47 2.47
N ARG A 99 -10.25 25.10 1.84
CA ARG A 99 -10.06 26.34 1.07
C ARG A 99 -9.54 27.49 1.92
N ARG A 100 -9.96 27.60 3.18
CA ARG A 100 -9.52 28.66 4.09
C ARG A 100 -8.06 28.50 4.51
N PHE A 101 -7.64 27.30 4.89
CA PHE A 101 -6.28 27.06 5.39
C PHE A 101 -5.26 26.94 4.27
N PHE A 102 -5.63 26.31 3.15
CA PHE A 102 -4.75 26.15 2.01
C PHE A 102 -4.90 27.30 1.00
N GLY A 103 -5.94 28.13 1.09
CA GLY A 103 -6.12 29.30 0.23
C GLY A 103 -6.55 28.95 -1.21
N GLU A 104 -6.97 29.97 -1.96
CA GLU A 104 -7.48 29.79 -3.33
C GLU A 104 -6.44 29.26 -4.32
N ARG A 105 -5.15 29.48 -4.06
CA ARG A 105 -4.06 29.01 -4.94
C ARG A 105 -3.80 27.51 -4.84
N ASN A 106 -4.12 26.88 -3.72
CA ASN A 106 -3.81 25.45 -3.54
C ASN A 106 -4.79 24.54 -4.27
N ALA A 107 -6.04 24.96 -4.47
CA ALA A 107 -7.01 24.14 -5.22
C ALA A 107 -6.54 23.87 -6.68
N PRO A 108 -6.15 24.89 -7.47
CA PRO A 108 -5.56 24.67 -8.79
C PRO A 108 -4.32 23.76 -8.76
N VAL A 109 -3.41 23.95 -7.79
CA VAL A 109 -2.19 23.12 -7.67
C VAL A 109 -2.52 21.67 -7.33
N THR A 110 -3.50 21.42 -6.47
CA THR A 110 -3.98 20.06 -6.15
C THR A 110 -4.58 19.39 -7.39
N ILE A 111 -5.35 20.13 -8.19
CA ILE A 111 -5.96 19.63 -9.42
C ILE A 111 -4.88 19.29 -10.45
N GLU A 112 -3.92 20.20 -10.70
CA GLU A 112 -2.80 19.97 -11.63
C GLU A 112 -1.96 18.75 -11.23
N LYS A 113 -1.68 18.60 -9.92
CA LYS A 113 -1.00 17.40 -9.40
C LYS A 113 -1.83 16.14 -9.66
N ALA A 114 -3.14 16.19 -9.44
CA ALA A 114 -4.02 15.05 -9.68
C ALA A 114 -4.10 14.65 -11.16
N GLU A 115 -4.06 15.63 -12.07
CA GLU A 115 -4.00 15.38 -13.51
C GLU A 115 -2.71 14.64 -13.89
N ARG A 116 -1.56 15.12 -13.41
CA ARG A 116 -0.25 14.49 -13.60
C ARG A 116 -0.19 13.05 -13.05
N LEU A 117 -0.83 12.81 -11.90
CA LEU A 117 -0.95 11.45 -11.35
C LEU A 117 -1.69 10.51 -12.32
N GLY A 118 -2.73 10.99 -13.01
CA GLY A 118 -3.45 10.23 -14.03
C GLY A 118 -2.59 9.82 -15.22
N GLU A 119 -1.53 10.57 -15.50
CA GLU A 119 -0.52 10.30 -16.53
C GLU A 119 0.66 9.45 -16.03
N GLY A 120 0.62 9.04 -14.76
CA GLY A 120 1.71 8.29 -14.14
C GLY A 120 2.94 9.13 -13.81
N ARG A 121 2.74 10.43 -13.54
CA ARG A 121 3.80 11.38 -13.13
C ARG A 121 3.67 11.71 -11.64
N PHE A 122 4.76 11.55 -10.90
CA PHE A 122 4.77 11.65 -9.44
C PHE A 122 5.90 12.56 -8.95
N ASP A 123 5.63 13.31 -7.89
CA ASP A 123 6.65 14.05 -7.15
C ASP A 123 6.94 13.29 -5.84
N LEU A 124 8.15 12.73 -5.68
CA LEU A 124 8.52 11.88 -4.54
C LEU A 124 9.90 12.27 -4.02
N LEU A 125 10.07 12.33 -2.69
CA LEU A 125 11.36 12.55 -2.01
C LEU A 125 12.15 13.79 -2.51
N GLY A 126 11.43 14.84 -2.96
CA GLY A 126 12.04 16.06 -3.50
C GLY A 126 12.35 15.99 -5.01
N PHE A 127 12.17 14.84 -5.65
CA PHE A 127 12.12 14.75 -7.10
C PHE A 127 10.75 15.19 -7.62
N SER A 128 10.75 15.80 -8.80
CA SER A 128 9.52 16.19 -9.50
C SER A 128 9.44 15.46 -10.83
N ASP A 129 8.21 15.17 -11.24
CA ASP A 129 7.89 14.59 -12.55
C ASP A 129 8.51 13.23 -12.84
N LEU A 130 8.66 12.40 -11.81
CA LEU A 130 9.08 11.02 -11.99
C LEU A 130 8.03 10.25 -12.79
N SER A 131 8.47 9.58 -13.85
CA SER A 131 7.61 8.82 -14.77
C SER A 131 7.55 7.36 -14.38
N PHE A 132 6.39 6.89 -13.93
CA PHE A 132 6.11 5.46 -13.71
C PHE A 132 5.22 4.84 -14.79
N GLY A 133 4.78 5.66 -15.76
CA GLY A 133 3.89 5.26 -16.84
C GLY A 133 2.40 5.35 -16.45
N ALA A 134 1.54 5.61 -17.43
CA ALA A 134 0.09 5.70 -17.20
C ALA A 134 -0.51 4.39 -16.65
N ASN A 135 0.08 3.26 -17.03
CA ASN A 135 -0.04 2.00 -16.30
C ASN A 135 1.16 1.93 -15.34
N VAL A 136 0.94 2.31 -14.09
CA VAL A 136 2.02 2.46 -13.10
C VAL A 136 2.77 1.13 -12.92
N ASP A 137 4.08 1.14 -13.18
CA ASP A 137 4.96 0.05 -12.78
C ASP A 137 5.39 0.24 -11.33
N TRP A 138 4.74 -0.48 -10.41
CA TRP A 138 4.95 -0.36 -8.97
C TRP A 138 6.31 -0.88 -8.49
N HIS A 139 7.09 -1.50 -9.38
CA HIS A 139 8.42 -2.05 -9.12
C HIS A 139 9.53 -1.25 -9.81
N LEU A 140 9.20 -0.19 -10.55
CA LEU A 140 10.16 0.65 -11.26
C LEU A 140 10.78 1.70 -10.33
N GLU A 141 12.11 1.82 -10.40
CA GLU A 141 12.85 2.98 -9.93
C GLU A 141 13.22 3.85 -11.15
N PRO A 142 12.57 5.01 -11.33
CA PRO A 142 12.59 5.76 -12.60
C PRO A 142 13.89 6.53 -12.86
N ILE A 143 14.76 6.75 -11.88
CA ILE A 143 16.03 7.47 -12.06
C ILE A 143 17.08 6.55 -12.68
N SER A 144 17.25 5.34 -12.13
CA SER A 144 18.15 4.33 -12.70
C SER A 144 17.49 3.47 -13.78
N GLY A 145 16.17 3.53 -13.91
CA GLY A 145 15.39 2.69 -14.83
C GLY A 145 15.33 1.22 -14.42
N LYS A 146 15.73 0.90 -13.18
CA LYS A 146 15.74 -0.48 -12.68
C LYS A 146 14.34 -0.92 -12.28
N ARG A 147 13.98 -2.12 -12.69
CA ARG A 147 12.74 -2.78 -12.28
C ARG A 147 13.05 -3.87 -11.25
N SER A 148 12.53 -3.71 -10.06
CA SER A 148 12.74 -4.64 -8.96
C SER A 148 12.12 -6.02 -9.27
N PRO A 149 12.82 -7.13 -9.01
CA PRO A 149 12.27 -8.46 -9.24
C PRO A 149 11.15 -8.78 -8.24
N LEU A 150 10.09 -9.42 -8.69
CA LEU A 150 9.03 -9.89 -7.78
C LEU A 150 9.48 -11.15 -7.04
N LYS A 151 10.03 -10.96 -5.84
CA LYS A 151 10.51 -12.03 -4.96
C LYS A 151 10.10 -11.75 -3.51
N HIS A 152 10.26 -12.72 -2.62
CA HIS A 152 9.87 -12.53 -1.21
C HIS A 152 10.72 -11.44 -0.56
N TRP A 153 10.11 -10.51 0.19
CA TRP A 153 10.76 -9.30 0.72
C TRP A 153 12.09 -9.56 1.47
N LYS A 154 12.19 -10.66 2.23
CA LYS A 154 13.44 -11.08 2.90
C LYS A 154 14.62 -11.49 1.99
N GLN A 155 14.39 -11.66 0.69
CA GLN A 155 15.41 -12.05 -0.28
C GLN A 155 16.12 -10.84 -0.91
N PHE A 156 15.64 -9.63 -0.65
CA PHE A 156 16.31 -8.41 -1.09
C PHE A 156 17.55 -8.14 -0.24
N ASP A 157 18.60 -7.63 -0.88
CA ASP A 157 19.71 -7.05 -0.15
C ASP A 157 19.26 -5.71 0.45
N GLU A 158 19.27 -5.61 1.77
CA GLU A 158 18.85 -4.41 2.51
C GLU A 158 19.71 -3.19 2.16
N LEU A 159 21.00 -3.37 1.90
CA LEU A 159 21.94 -2.28 1.62
C LEU A 159 22.27 -2.16 0.12
N GLY A 160 22.14 -3.24 -0.63
CA GLY A 160 22.39 -3.27 -2.07
C GLY A 160 21.37 -2.45 -2.87
N THR A 161 21.83 -1.85 -3.97
CA THR A 161 21.01 -1.09 -4.95
C THR A 161 21.11 -1.68 -6.36
N ASP A 162 21.82 -2.80 -6.51
CA ASP A 162 22.09 -3.43 -7.80
C ASP A 162 20.80 -3.90 -8.48
N GLU A 163 19.86 -4.45 -7.72
CA GLU A 163 18.60 -4.97 -8.23
C GLU A 163 17.43 -3.97 -8.25
N THR A 164 17.46 -2.93 -7.40
CA THR A 164 16.29 -2.06 -7.16
C THR A 164 16.53 -0.57 -7.38
N GLY A 165 17.79 -0.15 -7.61
CA GLY A 165 18.13 1.27 -7.64
C GLY A 165 17.98 1.91 -6.26
N ASP A 166 17.56 3.18 -6.20
CA ASP A 166 17.15 3.80 -4.93
C ASP A 166 15.75 3.30 -4.52
N LYS A 167 15.73 2.17 -3.79
CA LYS A 167 14.52 1.53 -3.25
C LYS A 167 13.60 2.47 -2.47
N LYS A 168 14.10 3.60 -1.95
CA LYS A 168 13.26 4.57 -1.23
C LYS A 168 12.19 5.18 -2.13
N ILE A 169 12.47 5.35 -3.42
CA ILE A 169 11.50 5.88 -4.38
C ILE A 169 10.36 4.89 -4.57
N ILE A 170 10.68 3.60 -4.72
CA ILE A 170 9.68 2.52 -4.80
C ILE A 170 8.86 2.46 -3.50
N TRP A 171 9.52 2.53 -2.33
CA TRP A 171 8.84 2.55 -1.04
C TRP A 171 7.88 3.74 -0.90
N GLU A 172 8.29 4.93 -1.32
CA GLU A 172 7.45 6.12 -1.20
C GLU A 172 6.25 6.07 -2.15
N LEU A 173 6.42 5.55 -3.38
CA LEU A 173 5.31 5.28 -4.29
C LEU A 173 4.28 4.31 -3.66
N ASN A 174 4.76 3.21 -3.09
CA ASN A 174 3.94 2.13 -2.50
C ASN A 174 3.30 2.50 -1.15
N ARG A 175 3.53 3.72 -0.64
CA ARG A 175 2.77 4.31 0.50
C ARG A 175 1.48 5.00 0.08
N HIS A 176 1.26 5.14 -1.23
CA HIS A 176 0.03 5.70 -1.81
C HIS A 176 -0.38 7.08 -1.29
N GLN A 177 0.59 7.92 -0.90
CA GLN A 177 0.29 9.26 -0.38
C GLN A 177 -0.50 10.10 -1.40
N HIS A 178 -0.32 9.82 -2.70
CA HIS A 178 -1.01 10.49 -3.79
C HIS A 178 -2.52 10.21 -3.85
N PHE A 179 -3.03 9.17 -3.19
CA PHE A 179 -4.47 8.91 -3.11
C PHE A 179 -5.23 10.05 -2.44
N PHE A 180 -4.62 10.72 -1.46
CA PHE A 180 -5.20 11.91 -0.87
C PHE A 180 -5.40 13.02 -1.91
N THR A 181 -4.40 13.26 -2.76
CA THR A 181 -4.44 14.28 -3.82
C THR A 181 -5.58 14.01 -4.81
N LEU A 182 -5.74 12.75 -5.23
CA LEU A 182 -6.85 12.33 -6.10
C LEU A 182 -8.21 12.56 -5.43
N GLY A 183 -8.38 12.16 -4.17
CA GLY A 183 -9.62 12.37 -3.41
C GLY A 183 -9.94 13.85 -3.20
N ALA A 184 -8.93 14.67 -2.89
CA ALA A 184 -9.08 16.11 -2.73
C ALA A 184 -9.49 16.77 -4.06
N ALA A 185 -8.83 16.43 -5.17
CA ALA A 185 -9.19 16.94 -6.49
C ALA A 185 -10.62 16.54 -6.89
N PHE A 186 -11.02 15.29 -6.64
CA PHE A 186 -12.40 14.85 -6.83
C PHE A 186 -13.39 15.67 -6.01
N TRP A 187 -13.11 15.96 -4.74
CA TRP A 187 -14.04 16.76 -3.93
C TRP A 187 -14.11 18.23 -4.36
N LEU A 188 -13.00 18.80 -4.82
CA LEU A 188 -12.93 20.19 -5.30
C LEU A 188 -13.66 20.39 -6.63
N THR A 189 -13.62 19.40 -7.52
CA THR A 189 -14.08 19.53 -8.92
C THR A 189 -15.34 18.73 -9.24
N LYS A 190 -15.58 17.62 -8.54
CA LYS A 190 -16.55 16.56 -8.89
C LYS A 190 -16.23 15.84 -10.21
N ASP A 191 -15.00 15.95 -10.69
CA ASP A 191 -14.57 15.24 -11.89
C ASP A 191 -14.25 13.78 -11.58
N GLU A 192 -15.06 12.86 -12.11
CA GLU A 192 -14.97 11.42 -11.88
C GLU A 192 -13.62 10.83 -12.32
N ARG A 193 -12.90 11.47 -13.25
CA ARG A 193 -11.57 10.99 -13.71
C ARG A 193 -10.58 10.80 -12.56
N PHE A 194 -10.69 11.61 -11.50
CA PHE A 194 -9.85 11.48 -10.31
C PHE A 194 -10.20 10.26 -9.47
N ALA A 195 -11.50 9.95 -9.31
CA ALA A 195 -11.97 8.75 -8.63
C ALA A 195 -11.62 7.48 -9.43
N GLU A 196 -11.82 7.51 -10.74
CA GLU A 196 -11.42 6.43 -11.66
C GLU A 196 -9.92 6.16 -11.61
N THR A 197 -9.09 7.21 -11.58
CA THR A 197 -7.63 7.07 -11.45
C THR A 197 -7.24 6.44 -10.11
N PHE A 198 -7.91 6.81 -9.01
CA PHE A 198 -7.69 6.17 -7.72
C PHE A 198 -7.98 4.67 -7.78
N VAL A 199 -9.15 4.28 -8.32
CA VAL A 199 -9.55 2.88 -8.45
C VAL A 199 -8.55 2.12 -9.33
N ARG A 200 -8.22 2.65 -10.51
CA ARG A 200 -7.24 2.05 -11.43
C ARG A 200 -5.88 1.83 -10.76
N HIS A 201 -5.38 2.82 -10.00
CA HIS A 201 -4.10 2.68 -9.30
C HIS A 201 -4.17 1.64 -8.17
N LEU A 202 -5.25 1.64 -7.38
CA LEU A 202 -5.42 0.68 -6.29
C LEU A 202 -5.51 -0.76 -6.81
N GLU A 203 -6.34 -1.00 -7.83
CA GLU A 203 -6.49 -2.33 -8.44
C GLU A 203 -5.19 -2.81 -9.06
N SER A 204 -4.53 -1.96 -9.85
CA SER A 204 -3.23 -2.28 -10.44
C SER A 204 -2.16 -2.54 -9.39
N TRP A 205 -2.20 -1.85 -8.25
CA TRP A 205 -1.26 -2.09 -7.16
C TRP A 205 -1.52 -3.46 -6.53
N MET A 206 -2.78 -3.79 -6.22
CA MET A 206 -3.17 -5.08 -5.65
C MET A 206 -2.78 -6.25 -6.55
N GLU A 207 -2.92 -6.09 -7.87
CA GLU A 207 -2.53 -7.10 -8.86
C GLU A 207 -1.00 -7.32 -8.89
N GLN A 208 -0.23 -6.24 -8.84
CA GLN A 208 1.23 -6.29 -8.96
C GLN A 208 1.98 -6.55 -7.64
N ASN A 209 1.32 -6.42 -6.48
CA ASN A 209 1.93 -6.50 -5.16
C ASN A 209 1.24 -7.56 -4.27
N PRO A 210 1.39 -8.86 -4.59
CA PRO A 210 0.86 -9.92 -3.75
C PRO A 210 1.50 -9.88 -2.35
N PRO A 211 0.74 -10.19 -1.28
CA PRO A 211 1.25 -10.12 0.09
C PRO A 211 2.55 -10.90 0.30
N GLY A 212 3.53 -10.26 0.94
CA GLY A 212 4.84 -10.85 1.22
C GLY A 212 5.85 -10.84 0.06
N MET A 213 5.47 -10.25 -1.08
CA MET A 213 6.32 -10.16 -2.27
C MET A 213 6.61 -8.69 -2.62
N GLY A 214 7.76 -8.44 -3.25
CA GLY A 214 8.19 -7.09 -3.61
C GLY A 214 9.09 -6.45 -2.54
N ILE A 215 9.47 -5.19 -2.81
CA ILE A 215 10.41 -4.42 -2.01
C ILE A 215 9.73 -3.36 -1.14
#